data_AF-A0A1N6X9N1-F1
#
_entry.id   AF-A0A1N6X9N1-F1
#
_cell.length_a   1.000
_cell.length_b   1.000
_cell.length_c   1.000
_cell.angle_alpha   90.00
_cell.angle_beta   90.00
_cell.angle_gamma   90.00
#
_symmetry.space_group_name_H-M   'P 1'
#
loop_
_entity.id
_entity.type
_entity.pdbx_description
1 polymer ?
#
loop_
_entity_poly.entity_id
_entity_poly.type
_entity_poly.pdbx_seq_one_letter_code
_entity_poly.pdbx_strand_id
1 'polypeptide(L)'
;MTTYVSRITGRDIDELHKRYAAFDLQHMIGLYLSKIQEYCKEGESETNVDDVTRCFVIRTLQQHPELVPGYKYSYYKDLVAVLDSLDEGFILPKNESLAGVWFGRSFSTAYSIKRGREESQQIRIWLTMLLSHMDEIKSQGAAHPLVKVMEQEALARSTTLQEVIDHKGWPSESETAVSNSLFPRITGEHLVQLNEQMSTIDFQAITGLYPARCYQLKHPRNINNVLKDTTQCLIVRTLLQYPDMAPLPEFRHVPELYEALQKLPANDVFPDIFPTMKSKMGIVIGRSASITSPLVSGKREEMRILTIWATILMENLDSIIETGPSHPLVQVILDEAKSRNLTLDQLLEKRGWPSS
;
A
#
# COMPACT_ATOMS: atom_id res chain seq x y z
N MET A 1 2.09 35.45 20.31
CA MET A 1 1.10 35.19 19.25
C MET A 1 0.81 33.70 19.28
N THR A 2 -0.40 33.30 19.66
CA THR A 2 -0.83 31.90 19.55
C THR A 2 -1.05 31.59 18.07
N THR A 3 -0.16 30.79 17.47
CA THR A 3 -0.35 30.24 16.13
C THR A 3 -1.67 29.48 16.12
N TYR A 4 -2.64 29.90 15.31
CA TYR A 4 -3.88 29.15 15.13
C TYR A 4 -3.57 27.86 14.38
N VAL A 5 -4.02 26.71 14.91
CA VAL A 5 -3.87 25.41 14.25
C VAL A 5 -5.25 24.98 13.79
N SER A 6 -5.45 24.87 12.47
CA SER A 6 -6.72 24.47 11.89
C SER A 6 -7.01 22.99 12.10
N ARG A 7 -8.31 22.66 12.18
CA ARG A 7 -8.83 21.31 12.04
C ARG A 7 -8.43 20.77 10.66
N ILE A 8 -8.16 19.47 10.59
CA ILE A 8 -8.01 18.78 9.31
C ILE A 8 -9.36 18.68 8.61
N THR A 9 -9.41 19.01 7.33
CA THR A 9 -10.62 18.99 6.50
C THR A 9 -10.44 18.17 5.22
N GLY A 10 -11.49 18.06 4.41
CA GLY A 10 -11.40 17.45 3.08
C GLY A 10 -10.38 18.11 2.15
N ARG A 11 -10.06 19.40 2.36
CA ARG A 11 -9.03 20.15 1.62
C ARG A 11 -7.65 19.56 1.84
N ASP A 12 -7.32 19.17 3.07
CA ASP A 12 -6.04 18.52 3.39
C ASP A 12 -5.93 17.16 2.69
N ILE A 13 -7.04 16.42 2.59
CA ILE A 13 -7.10 15.18 1.82
C ILE A 13 -6.90 15.45 0.32
N ASP A 14 -7.50 16.50 -0.23
CA ASP A 14 -7.33 16.90 -1.63
C ASP A 14 -5.89 17.32 -1.95
N GLU A 15 -5.21 18.01 -1.03
CA GLU A 15 -3.79 18.33 -1.14
C GLU A 15 -2.91 17.07 -1.20
N LEU A 16 -3.18 16.08 -0.33
CA LEU A 16 -2.50 14.79 -0.40
C LEU A 16 -2.84 14.05 -1.71
N HIS A 17 -4.08 14.11 -2.19
CA HIS A 17 -4.50 13.46 -3.43
C HIS A 17 -3.84 14.06 -4.68
N LYS A 18 -3.46 15.34 -4.64
CA LYS A 18 -2.64 15.97 -5.70
C LYS A 18 -1.19 15.47 -5.69
N ARG A 19 -0.72 14.95 -4.55
CA ARG A 19 0.67 14.51 -4.36
C ARG A 19 0.86 13.01 -4.55
N TYR A 20 -0.11 12.21 -4.13
CA TYR A 20 -0.03 10.76 -4.11
C TYR A 20 -1.04 10.14 -5.08
N ALA A 21 -0.65 9.02 -5.70
CA ALA A 21 -1.60 8.27 -6.51
C ALA A 21 -2.77 7.78 -5.65
N ALA A 22 -3.96 7.75 -6.24
CA ALA A 22 -5.20 7.54 -5.51
C ALA A 22 -5.26 6.22 -4.70
N PHE A 23 -4.70 5.13 -5.23
CA PHE A 23 -4.62 3.85 -4.52
C PHE A 23 -3.63 3.88 -3.37
N ASP A 24 -2.51 4.57 -3.53
CA ASP A 24 -1.50 4.74 -2.49
C ASP A 24 -2.10 5.57 -1.36
N LEU A 25 -2.76 6.69 -1.68
CA LEU A 25 -3.43 7.52 -0.69
C LEU A 25 -4.50 6.75 0.09
N GLN A 26 -5.34 5.96 -0.59
CA GLN A 26 -6.32 5.07 0.07
C GLN A 26 -5.66 4.19 1.13
N HIS A 27 -4.50 3.61 0.79
CA HIS A 27 -3.73 2.79 1.70
C HIS A 27 -3.19 3.61 2.86
N MET A 28 -2.61 4.78 2.60
CA MET A 28 -1.98 5.66 3.59
C MET A 28 -2.95 6.24 4.63
N ILE A 29 -4.18 6.61 4.24
CA ILE A 29 -5.13 7.25 5.18
C ILE A 29 -6.28 6.34 5.60
N GLY A 30 -6.23 5.05 5.19
CA GLY A 30 -7.22 4.04 5.55
C GLY A 30 -8.64 4.47 5.18
N LEU A 31 -8.81 5.00 3.96
CA LEU A 31 -10.10 5.38 3.38
C LEU A 31 -10.27 4.74 2.02
N TYR A 32 -11.47 4.25 1.72
CA TYR A 32 -11.80 3.86 0.36
C TYR A 32 -11.76 5.05 -0.59
N LEU A 33 -11.35 4.81 -1.83
CA LEU A 33 -11.25 5.83 -2.87
C LEU A 33 -12.54 6.65 -3.06
N SER A 34 -13.71 6.02 -2.95
CA SER A 34 -14.99 6.74 -3.05
C SER A 34 -15.15 7.81 -1.97
N LYS A 35 -14.65 7.55 -0.76
CA LYS A 35 -14.70 8.50 0.36
C LYS A 35 -13.67 9.62 0.19
N ILE A 36 -12.48 9.29 -0.34
CA ILE A 36 -11.48 10.31 -0.74
C ILE A 36 -12.09 11.26 -1.78
N GLN A 37 -12.69 10.71 -2.83
CA GLN A 37 -13.35 11.50 -3.87
C GLN A 37 -14.50 12.34 -3.35
N GLU A 38 -15.23 11.86 -2.33
CA GLU A 38 -16.27 12.65 -1.66
C GLU A 38 -15.68 13.88 -0.96
N TYR A 39 -14.61 13.72 -0.17
CA TYR A 39 -13.91 14.82 0.50
C TYR A 39 -13.31 15.84 -0.47
N CYS A 40 -12.88 15.41 -1.65
CA CYS A 40 -12.31 16.26 -2.69
C CYS A 40 -13.35 17.09 -3.48
N LYS A 41 -14.67 16.91 -3.26
CA LYS A 41 -15.69 17.68 -3.99
C LYS A 41 -15.78 19.13 -3.49
N GLU A 42 -15.97 20.06 -4.43
CA GLU A 42 -16.26 21.47 -4.16
C GLU A 42 -17.55 21.57 -3.30
N GLY A 43 -17.39 21.76 -1.99
CA GLY A 43 -18.47 21.77 -0.99
C GLY A 43 -18.21 20.89 0.22
N GLU A 44 -17.52 19.75 0.03
CA GLU A 44 -17.11 18.83 1.11
C GLU A 44 -15.66 19.06 1.55
N SER A 45 -14.90 19.87 0.80
CA SER A 45 -13.50 20.18 1.12
C SER A 45 -13.34 20.92 2.46
N GLU A 46 -14.37 21.61 2.94
CA GLU A 46 -14.33 22.27 4.26
C GLU A 46 -14.86 21.39 5.40
N THR A 47 -15.36 20.19 5.09
CA THR A 47 -15.87 19.26 6.10
C THR A 47 -14.72 18.75 6.95
N ASN A 48 -14.83 18.89 8.28
CA ASN A 48 -13.83 18.40 9.23
C ASN A 48 -13.70 16.88 9.17
N VAL A 49 -12.47 16.38 9.28
CA VAL A 49 -12.21 14.96 9.50
C VAL A 49 -12.35 14.68 11.00
N ASP A 50 -13.31 13.82 11.36
CA ASP A 50 -13.63 13.56 12.77
C ASP A 50 -12.61 12.62 13.43
N ASP A 51 -12.13 11.61 12.70
CA ASP A 51 -11.21 10.58 13.20
C ASP A 51 -9.83 11.17 13.50
N VAL A 52 -9.52 11.31 14.81
CA VAL A 52 -8.25 11.86 15.30
C VAL A 52 -7.03 11.12 14.75
N THR A 53 -7.03 9.79 14.74
CA THR A 53 -5.89 9.00 14.21
C THR A 53 -5.66 9.32 12.75
N ARG A 54 -6.74 9.47 11.97
CA ARG A 54 -6.62 9.89 10.57
C ARG A 54 -6.07 11.32 10.45
N CYS A 55 -6.49 12.23 11.32
CA CYS A 55 -5.91 13.57 11.38
C CYS A 55 -4.41 13.55 11.69
N PHE A 56 -3.95 12.67 12.60
CA PHE A 56 -2.52 12.51 12.87
C PHE A 56 -1.77 12.09 11.62
N VAL A 57 -2.27 11.08 10.92
CA VAL A 57 -1.64 10.59 9.69
C VAL A 57 -1.64 11.68 8.62
N ILE A 58 -2.78 12.32 8.33
CA ILE A 58 -2.87 13.38 7.33
C ILE A 58 -1.88 14.52 7.64
N ARG A 59 -1.88 15.02 8.88
CA ARG A 59 -0.97 16.10 9.31
C ARG A 59 0.49 15.67 9.20
N THR A 60 0.80 14.43 9.59
CA THR A 60 2.13 13.85 9.44
C THR A 60 2.54 13.83 7.97
N LEU A 61 1.69 13.37 7.05
CA LEU A 61 2.05 13.26 5.64
C LEU A 61 2.14 14.62 4.92
N GLN A 62 1.41 15.63 5.39
CA GLN A 62 1.56 17.00 4.90
C GLN A 62 2.91 17.61 5.32
N GLN A 63 3.32 17.39 6.57
CA GLN A 63 4.55 17.96 7.14
C GLN A 63 5.81 17.14 6.81
N HIS A 64 5.67 15.82 6.80
CA HIS A 64 6.71 14.79 6.73
C HIS A 64 6.32 13.67 5.75
N PRO A 65 6.23 13.99 4.45
CA PRO A 65 5.84 13.04 3.40
C PRO A 65 6.76 11.83 3.25
N GLU A 66 7.99 11.92 3.75
CA GLU A 66 8.98 10.86 3.79
C GLU A 66 8.64 9.75 4.80
N LEU A 67 7.74 10.01 5.76
CA LEU A 67 7.36 9.08 6.83
C LEU A 67 6.18 8.16 6.45
N VAL A 68 5.77 8.14 5.18
CA VAL A 68 4.70 7.28 4.70
C VAL A 68 5.07 5.79 4.87
N PRO A 69 4.28 4.99 5.63
CA PRO A 69 4.40 3.54 5.59
C PRO A 69 3.67 3.06 4.33
N GLY A 70 4.40 2.97 3.24
CA GLY A 70 3.86 2.68 1.92
C GLY A 70 4.50 1.47 1.28
N TYR A 71 3.92 1.04 0.16
CA TYR A 71 4.58 0.09 -0.72
C TYR A 71 5.91 0.68 -1.20
N LYS A 72 6.99 -0.06 -1.01
CA LYS A 72 8.29 0.26 -1.60
C LYS A 72 8.28 -0.18 -3.05
N TYR A 73 7.64 0.62 -3.91
CA TYR A 73 7.54 0.27 -5.31
C TYR A 73 8.91 0.28 -5.98
N SER A 74 9.13 -0.73 -6.80
CA SER A 74 10.13 -0.70 -7.86
C SER A 74 9.53 -0.08 -9.11
N TYR A 75 10.34 0.71 -9.79
CA TYR A 75 9.98 1.46 -10.99
C TYR A 75 10.77 0.99 -12.20
N TYR A 76 10.43 1.53 -13.37
CA TYR A 76 11.12 1.16 -14.60
C TYR A 76 12.63 1.36 -14.52
N LYS A 77 13.09 2.47 -13.94
CA LYS A 77 14.52 2.77 -13.75
C LYS A 77 15.26 1.69 -12.94
N ASP A 78 14.59 1.08 -11.97
CA ASP A 78 15.19 0.07 -11.10
C ASP A 78 15.35 -1.24 -11.87
N LEU A 79 14.38 -1.57 -12.73
CA LEU A 79 14.53 -2.67 -13.68
C LEU A 79 15.73 -2.42 -14.60
N VAL A 80 15.85 -1.23 -15.20
CA VAL A 80 16.97 -0.93 -16.12
C VAL A 80 18.32 -1.14 -15.44
N ALA A 81 18.50 -0.64 -14.21
CA ALA A 81 19.72 -0.84 -13.44
C ALA A 81 20.03 -2.32 -13.19
N VAL A 82 19.00 -3.14 -12.94
CA VAL A 82 19.15 -4.59 -12.75
C VAL A 82 19.50 -5.29 -14.06
N LEU A 83 18.88 -4.91 -15.18
CA LEU A 83 19.10 -5.54 -16.49
C LEU A 83 20.57 -5.46 -16.92
N ASP A 84 21.24 -4.34 -16.65
CA ASP A 84 22.65 -4.14 -16.93
C ASP A 84 23.57 -5.05 -16.09
N SER A 85 23.06 -5.57 -14.97
CA SER A 85 23.79 -6.47 -14.06
C SER A 85 23.61 -7.96 -14.37
N LEU A 86 22.80 -8.32 -15.37
CA LEU A 86 22.49 -9.73 -15.67
C LEU A 86 23.60 -10.38 -16.50
N ASP A 87 23.94 -11.62 -16.14
CA ASP A 87 24.97 -12.42 -16.81
C ASP A 87 24.58 -12.78 -18.26
N GLU A 88 25.59 -13.04 -19.09
CA GLU A 88 25.38 -13.59 -20.42
C GLU A 88 24.70 -14.98 -20.35
N GLY A 89 23.64 -15.17 -21.14
CA GLY A 89 22.86 -16.41 -21.13
C GLY A 89 21.74 -16.47 -20.09
N PHE A 90 21.46 -15.36 -19.39
CA PHE A 90 20.28 -15.28 -18.52
C PHE A 90 18.98 -15.60 -19.28
N ILE A 91 18.06 -16.30 -18.61
CA ILE A 91 16.86 -16.90 -19.21
C ILE A 91 15.84 -15.88 -19.76
N LEU A 92 15.94 -14.61 -19.36
CA LEU A 92 15.07 -13.52 -19.81
C LEU A 92 15.88 -12.40 -20.48
N PRO A 93 15.24 -11.52 -21.27
CA PRO A 93 15.96 -10.50 -22.01
C PRO A 93 16.62 -9.46 -21.10
N LYS A 94 17.92 -9.21 -21.32
CA LYS A 94 18.67 -8.13 -20.64
C LYS A 94 18.53 -6.76 -21.29
N ASN A 95 18.01 -6.68 -22.51
CA ASN A 95 17.97 -5.43 -23.24
C ASN A 95 16.80 -4.57 -22.76
N GLU A 96 17.07 -3.33 -22.35
CA GLU A 96 16.06 -2.33 -21.98
C GLU A 96 14.93 -2.20 -23.03
N SER A 97 15.24 -2.30 -24.32
CA SER A 97 14.23 -2.24 -25.40
C SER A 97 13.24 -3.41 -25.40
N LEU A 98 13.55 -4.47 -24.66
CA LEU A 98 12.73 -5.67 -24.46
C LEU A 98 12.05 -5.69 -23.08
N ALA A 99 12.08 -4.58 -22.33
CA ALA A 99 11.49 -4.50 -21.00
C ALA A 99 9.98 -4.79 -20.98
N GLY A 100 9.28 -4.71 -22.12
CA GLY A 100 7.88 -5.13 -22.25
C GLY A 100 7.63 -6.57 -21.76
N VAL A 101 8.58 -7.48 -22.00
CA VAL A 101 8.54 -8.88 -21.52
C VAL A 101 8.42 -8.92 -20.01
N TRP A 102 9.23 -8.11 -19.31
CA TRP A 102 9.24 -8.03 -17.86
C TRP A 102 7.96 -7.45 -17.26
N PHE A 103 7.25 -6.57 -17.98
CA PHE A 103 6.05 -5.93 -17.44
C PHE A 103 4.77 -6.74 -17.61
N GLY A 104 4.72 -7.76 -18.46
CA GLY A 104 3.42 -8.23 -18.96
C GLY A 104 2.82 -7.29 -20.02
N ARG A 105 3.66 -6.62 -20.82
CA ARG A 105 3.23 -5.59 -21.80
C ARG A 105 3.92 -5.75 -23.16
N SER A 106 3.45 -4.98 -24.13
CA SER A 106 4.13 -4.81 -25.42
C SER A 106 5.38 -3.93 -25.30
N PHE A 107 6.30 -4.04 -26.26
CA PHE A 107 7.46 -3.14 -26.36
C PHE A 107 7.05 -1.66 -26.44
N SER A 108 5.91 -1.34 -27.06
CA SER A 108 5.42 0.03 -27.21
C SER A 108 5.05 0.68 -25.87
N THR A 109 4.64 -0.13 -24.89
CA THR A 109 4.40 0.35 -23.52
C THR A 109 5.71 0.71 -22.84
N ALA A 110 6.73 -0.16 -22.92
CA ALA A 110 8.07 0.11 -22.41
C ALA A 110 8.67 1.39 -23.02
N TYR A 111 8.55 1.52 -24.34
CA TYR A 111 9.00 2.71 -25.06
C TYR A 111 8.28 3.99 -24.60
N SER A 112 6.98 3.91 -24.33
CA SER A 112 6.22 5.07 -23.82
C SER A 112 6.66 5.49 -22.43
N ILE A 113 6.88 4.53 -21.52
CA ILE A 113 7.35 4.78 -20.15
C ILE A 113 8.73 5.45 -20.18
N LYS A 114 9.64 4.93 -21.00
CA LYS A 114 10.96 5.55 -21.24
C LYS A 114 10.88 7.02 -21.67
N ARG A 115 9.82 7.43 -22.38
CA ARG A 115 9.60 8.81 -22.82
C ARG A 115 8.85 9.68 -21.81
N GLY A 116 8.67 9.20 -20.57
CA GLY A 116 8.06 9.95 -19.48
C GLY A 116 6.57 9.68 -19.27
N ARG A 117 6.00 8.63 -19.88
CA ARG A 117 4.65 8.17 -19.50
C ARG A 117 4.72 7.54 -18.11
N GLU A 118 3.80 7.93 -17.24
CA GLU A 118 3.68 7.34 -15.90
C GLU A 118 3.41 5.83 -15.94
N GLU A 119 4.09 5.07 -15.08
CA GLU A 119 3.81 3.65 -14.88
C GLU A 119 2.45 3.43 -14.19
N SER A 120 1.66 2.50 -14.74
CA SER A 120 0.42 2.09 -14.06
C SER A 120 0.74 1.35 -12.76
N GLN A 121 -0.21 1.37 -11.82
CA GLN A 121 -0.10 0.68 -10.53
C GLN A 121 0.27 -0.80 -10.68
N GLN A 122 -0.35 -1.50 -11.64
CA GLN A 122 -0.09 -2.92 -11.88
C GLN A 122 1.35 -3.18 -12.33
N ILE A 123 1.92 -2.27 -13.15
CA ILE A 123 3.32 -2.40 -13.58
C ILE A 123 4.24 -2.22 -12.38
N ARG A 124 4.00 -1.22 -11.53
CA ARG A 124 4.78 -0.99 -10.29
C ARG A 124 4.74 -2.20 -9.37
N ILE A 125 3.55 -2.75 -9.10
CA ILE A 125 3.36 -3.94 -8.25
C ILE A 125 4.12 -5.15 -8.81
N TRP A 126 3.93 -5.44 -10.10
CA TRP A 126 4.57 -6.58 -10.74
C TRP A 126 6.09 -6.45 -10.75
N LEU A 127 6.62 -5.26 -11.04
CA LEU A 127 8.06 -4.99 -10.95
C LEU A 127 8.59 -5.16 -9.53
N THR A 128 7.83 -4.69 -8.54
CA THR A 128 8.23 -4.81 -7.13
C THR A 128 8.41 -6.29 -6.76
N MET A 129 7.45 -7.14 -7.13
CA MET A 129 7.56 -8.59 -6.93
C MET A 129 8.74 -9.22 -7.68
N LEU A 130 8.96 -8.84 -8.94
CA LEU A 130 10.08 -9.37 -9.71
C LEU A 130 11.43 -8.98 -9.12
N LEU A 131 11.60 -7.71 -8.75
CA LEU A 131 12.88 -7.20 -8.27
C LEU A 131 13.16 -7.64 -6.83
N SER A 132 12.15 -7.81 -5.97
CA SER A 132 12.34 -8.35 -4.62
C SER A 132 12.82 -9.81 -4.63
N HIS A 133 12.53 -10.55 -5.70
CA HIS A 133 12.95 -11.94 -5.90
C HIS A 133 14.08 -12.08 -6.94
N MET A 134 14.74 -10.99 -7.34
CA MET A 134 15.69 -11.04 -8.46
C MET A 134 16.89 -11.96 -8.19
N ASP A 135 17.43 -11.97 -6.97
CA ASP A 135 18.56 -12.84 -6.63
C ASP A 135 18.17 -14.33 -6.64
N GLU A 136 16.93 -14.64 -6.25
CA GLU A 136 16.35 -15.98 -6.35
C GLU A 136 16.12 -16.38 -7.81
N ILE A 137 15.66 -15.45 -8.66
CA ILE A 137 15.54 -15.68 -10.10
C ILE A 137 16.91 -15.93 -10.73
N LYS A 138 17.94 -15.15 -10.37
CA LYS A 138 19.32 -15.33 -10.84
C LYS A 138 19.86 -16.71 -10.51
N SER A 139 19.61 -17.21 -9.31
CA SER A 139 20.11 -18.50 -8.85
C SER A 139 19.29 -19.70 -9.33
N GLN A 140 17.97 -19.58 -9.39
CA GLN A 140 17.07 -20.70 -9.74
C GLN A 140 16.71 -20.74 -11.25
N GLY A 141 16.88 -19.63 -11.96
CA GLY A 141 16.54 -19.50 -13.38
C GLY A 141 15.09 -19.91 -13.66
N ALA A 142 14.89 -20.81 -14.62
CA ALA A 142 13.56 -21.26 -15.04
C ALA A 142 12.80 -22.05 -13.96
N ALA A 143 13.48 -22.52 -12.91
CA ALA A 143 12.82 -23.19 -11.80
C ALA A 143 12.05 -22.23 -10.89
N HIS A 144 12.36 -20.92 -10.94
CA HIS A 144 11.78 -19.91 -10.05
C HIS A 144 10.25 -19.78 -10.23
N PRO A 145 9.47 -19.67 -9.14
CA PRO A 145 8.01 -19.50 -9.21
C PRO A 145 7.52 -18.41 -10.16
N LEU A 146 8.10 -17.21 -10.11
CA LEU A 146 7.68 -16.09 -10.97
C LEU A 146 7.92 -16.36 -12.46
N VAL A 147 9.01 -17.07 -12.81
CA VAL A 147 9.30 -17.42 -14.21
C VAL A 147 8.29 -18.46 -14.70
N LYS A 148 8.00 -19.48 -13.87
CA LYS A 148 6.96 -20.47 -14.17
C LYS A 148 5.59 -19.83 -14.35
N VAL A 149 5.24 -18.82 -13.55
CA VAL A 149 3.99 -18.07 -13.71
C VAL A 149 3.94 -17.36 -15.07
N MET A 150 5.06 -16.77 -15.52
CA MET A 150 5.14 -16.17 -16.86
C MET A 150 4.95 -17.21 -17.96
N GLU A 151 5.58 -18.39 -17.84
CA GLU A 151 5.39 -19.50 -18.79
C GLU A 151 3.93 -19.98 -18.84
N GLN A 152 3.30 -20.18 -17.67
CA GLN A 152 1.91 -20.59 -17.56
C GLN A 152 0.95 -19.56 -18.18
N GLU A 153 1.19 -18.27 -17.96
CA GLU A 153 0.36 -17.21 -18.54
C GLU A 153 0.57 -17.10 -20.06
N ALA A 154 1.78 -17.33 -20.57
CA ALA A 154 2.03 -17.44 -22.00
C ALA A 154 1.25 -18.61 -22.61
N LEU A 155 1.30 -19.79 -21.98
CA LEU A 155 0.56 -20.98 -22.41
C LEU A 155 -0.96 -20.76 -22.38
N ALA A 156 -1.49 -20.13 -21.32
CA ALA A 156 -2.90 -19.78 -21.24
C ALA A 156 -3.35 -18.88 -22.41
N ARG A 157 -2.41 -18.12 -22.98
CA ARG A 157 -2.60 -17.24 -24.14
C ARG A 157 -2.30 -17.89 -25.49
N SER A 158 -2.10 -19.21 -25.53
CA SER A 158 -1.73 -19.96 -26.73
C SER A 158 -0.40 -19.52 -27.35
N THR A 159 0.56 -19.13 -26.53
CA THR A 159 1.92 -18.79 -26.95
C THR A 159 2.94 -19.40 -25.99
N THR A 160 4.23 -19.22 -26.23
CA THR A 160 5.31 -19.61 -25.31
C THR A 160 6.04 -18.37 -24.79
N LEU A 161 6.73 -18.52 -23.66
CA LEU A 161 7.55 -17.41 -23.14
C LEU A 161 8.67 -17.02 -24.13
N GLN A 162 9.23 -17.99 -24.87
CA GLN A 162 10.20 -17.70 -25.92
C GLN A 162 9.60 -16.86 -27.05
N GLU A 163 8.38 -17.18 -27.50
CA GLU A 163 7.68 -16.37 -28.50
C GLU A 163 7.40 -14.95 -27.98
N VAL A 164 7.02 -14.80 -26.70
CA VAL A 164 6.85 -13.47 -26.06
C VAL A 164 8.17 -12.68 -26.11
N ILE A 165 9.30 -13.34 -25.89
CA ILE A 165 10.63 -12.72 -25.99
C ILE A 165 10.94 -12.32 -27.43
N ASP A 166 10.74 -13.22 -28.39
CA ASP A 166 11.04 -13.00 -29.81
C ASP A 166 10.19 -11.85 -30.39
N HIS A 167 8.94 -11.73 -29.95
CA HIS A 167 8.03 -10.63 -30.30
C HIS A 167 8.24 -9.36 -29.45
N LYS A 168 9.24 -9.35 -28.57
CA LYS A 168 9.62 -8.20 -27.73
C LYS A 168 8.53 -7.76 -26.75
N GLY A 169 7.63 -8.66 -26.36
CA GLY A 169 6.56 -8.36 -25.43
C GLY A 169 5.35 -9.28 -25.59
N TRP A 170 4.37 -9.04 -24.72
CA TRP A 170 3.18 -9.88 -24.63
C TRP A 170 2.17 -9.54 -25.75
N PRO A 171 1.49 -10.57 -26.30
CA PRO A 171 0.54 -10.39 -27.39
C PRO A 171 -0.64 -9.51 -26.95
N SER A 172 -1.17 -8.77 -27.92
CA SER A 172 -2.32 -7.88 -27.69
C SER A 172 -3.62 -8.68 -27.51
N GLU A 173 -4.64 -8.04 -26.94
CA GLU A 173 -5.93 -8.67 -26.60
C GLU A 173 -6.62 -9.34 -27.80
N SER A 174 -6.40 -8.83 -29.01
CA SER A 174 -7.01 -9.32 -30.27
C SER A 174 -6.32 -10.55 -30.86
N GLU A 175 -5.14 -10.91 -30.37
CA GLU A 175 -4.27 -11.93 -30.99
C GLU A 175 -4.35 -13.29 -30.29
N THR A 176 -4.97 -13.37 -29.10
CA THR A 176 -5.01 -14.62 -28.32
C THR A 176 -6.35 -15.32 -28.50
N ALA A 177 -6.38 -16.44 -29.22
CA ALA A 177 -7.51 -17.36 -29.22
C ALA A 177 -7.72 -17.97 -27.82
N VAL A 178 -8.97 -18.33 -27.50
CA VAL A 178 -9.28 -19.10 -26.28
C VAL A 178 -8.56 -20.45 -26.38
N SER A 179 -7.58 -20.66 -25.51
CA SER A 179 -6.74 -21.83 -25.51
C SER A 179 -7.42 -23.01 -24.81
N ASN A 180 -7.32 -24.23 -25.37
CA ASN A 180 -7.49 -25.49 -24.63
C ASN A 180 -6.21 -25.87 -23.87
N SER A 181 -5.53 -24.86 -23.30
CA SER A 181 -4.31 -25.00 -22.51
C SER A 181 -4.62 -25.69 -21.19
N LEU A 182 -3.67 -26.49 -20.68
CA LEU A 182 -3.70 -27.04 -19.32
C LEU A 182 -3.83 -25.95 -18.25
N PHE A 183 -3.38 -24.74 -18.56
CA PHE A 183 -3.49 -23.56 -17.71
C PHE A 183 -4.66 -22.68 -18.16
N PRO A 184 -5.72 -22.53 -17.34
CA PRO A 184 -6.86 -21.70 -17.69
C PRO A 184 -6.48 -20.22 -17.67
N ARG A 185 -7.16 -19.42 -18.49
CA ARG A 185 -7.08 -17.95 -18.45
C ARG A 185 -7.67 -17.44 -17.13
N ILE A 186 -7.06 -16.39 -16.59
CA ILE A 186 -7.59 -15.69 -15.40
C ILE A 186 -8.93 -15.04 -15.76
N THR A 187 -9.89 -15.12 -14.84
CA THR A 187 -11.27 -14.62 -14.98
C THR A 187 -11.70 -13.85 -13.74
N GLY A 188 -12.93 -13.32 -13.72
CA GLY A 188 -13.52 -12.71 -12.54
C GLY A 188 -13.60 -13.65 -11.34
N GLU A 189 -13.75 -14.96 -11.56
CA GLU A 189 -13.75 -15.97 -10.49
C GLU A 189 -12.43 -15.98 -9.71
N HIS A 190 -11.31 -15.92 -10.42
CA HIS A 190 -9.97 -15.86 -9.81
C HIS A 190 -9.78 -14.57 -9.00
N LEU A 191 -10.39 -13.46 -9.41
CA LEU A 191 -10.40 -12.22 -8.62
C LEU A 191 -11.25 -12.33 -7.36
N VAL A 192 -12.33 -13.12 -7.38
CA VAL A 192 -13.13 -13.43 -6.18
C VAL A 192 -12.25 -14.22 -5.21
N GLN A 193 -11.66 -15.32 -5.68
CA GLN A 193 -10.79 -16.19 -4.89
C GLN A 193 -9.64 -15.40 -4.24
N LEU A 194 -8.96 -14.53 -5.01
CA LEU A 194 -7.88 -13.71 -4.47
C LEU A 194 -8.38 -12.72 -3.41
N ASN A 195 -9.54 -12.09 -3.63
CA ASN A 195 -10.11 -11.14 -2.67
C ASN A 195 -10.60 -11.80 -1.38
N GLU A 196 -10.83 -13.11 -1.36
CA GLU A 196 -11.15 -13.87 -0.14
C GLU A 196 -9.91 -14.14 0.72
N GLN A 197 -8.70 -14.00 0.16
CA GLN A 197 -7.43 -14.27 0.84
C GLN A 197 -6.77 -13.02 1.45
N MET A 198 -7.29 -11.82 1.18
CA MET A 198 -6.70 -10.57 1.66
C MET A 198 -7.74 -9.48 1.93
N SER A 199 -7.34 -8.41 2.60
CA SER A 199 -8.23 -7.26 2.84
C SER A 199 -8.66 -6.62 1.52
N THR A 200 -9.86 -6.03 1.48
CA THR A 200 -10.34 -5.34 0.28
C THR A 200 -9.45 -4.15 -0.13
N ILE A 201 -8.79 -3.50 0.83
CA ILE A 201 -7.87 -2.39 0.56
C ILE A 201 -6.60 -2.92 -0.13
N ASP A 202 -6.02 -4.00 0.40
CA ASP A 202 -4.83 -4.62 -0.15
C ASP A 202 -5.10 -5.21 -1.55
N PHE A 203 -6.26 -5.86 -1.71
CA PHE A 203 -6.72 -6.33 -3.03
C PHE A 203 -6.78 -5.21 -4.07
N GLN A 204 -7.35 -4.05 -3.73
CA GLN A 204 -7.43 -2.92 -4.65
C GLN A 204 -6.05 -2.34 -4.97
N ALA A 205 -5.17 -2.21 -3.97
CA ALA A 205 -3.82 -1.69 -4.14
C ALA A 205 -2.94 -2.59 -5.02
N ILE A 206 -3.03 -3.91 -4.84
CA ILE A 206 -2.29 -4.91 -5.61
C ILE A 206 -2.81 -5.02 -7.04
N THR A 207 -4.13 -5.12 -7.22
CA THR A 207 -4.73 -5.35 -8.55
C THR A 207 -4.88 -4.06 -9.36
N GLY A 208 -4.79 -2.90 -8.72
CA GLY A 208 -5.10 -1.59 -9.30
C GLY A 208 -6.54 -1.47 -9.79
N LEU A 209 -7.47 -2.26 -9.22
CA LEU A 209 -8.88 -2.23 -9.57
C LEU A 209 -9.66 -1.37 -8.61
N TYR A 210 -10.38 -0.38 -9.13
CA TYR A 210 -11.30 0.42 -8.34
C TYR A 210 -12.59 -0.38 -8.00
N PRO A 211 -13.31 -0.03 -6.93
CA PRO A 211 -14.44 -0.83 -6.42
C PRO A 211 -15.48 -1.20 -7.49
N ALA A 212 -15.91 -0.24 -8.31
CA ALA A 212 -16.91 -0.49 -9.35
C ALA A 212 -16.41 -1.49 -10.42
N ARG A 213 -15.11 -1.48 -10.77
CA ARG A 213 -14.56 -2.51 -11.66
C ARG A 213 -14.51 -3.88 -11.00
N CYS A 214 -14.15 -3.94 -9.72
CA CYS A 214 -14.21 -5.17 -8.93
C CYS A 214 -15.63 -5.76 -8.95
N TYR A 215 -16.65 -4.96 -8.65
CA TYR A 215 -18.04 -5.41 -8.69
C TYR A 215 -18.48 -5.88 -10.07
N GLN A 216 -18.12 -5.13 -11.13
CA GLN A 216 -18.43 -5.53 -12.50
C GLN A 216 -17.83 -6.89 -12.86
N LEU A 217 -16.57 -7.14 -12.49
CA LEU A 217 -15.87 -8.39 -12.81
C LEU A 217 -16.36 -9.57 -11.97
N LYS A 218 -16.81 -9.32 -10.73
CA LYS A 218 -17.38 -10.34 -9.83
C LYS A 218 -18.86 -10.63 -10.10
N HIS A 219 -19.51 -9.85 -10.96
CA HIS A 219 -20.92 -10.05 -11.29
C HIS A 219 -21.14 -11.39 -12.02
N PRO A 220 -22.20 -12.17 -11.73
CA PRO A 220 -22.42 -13.49 -12.35
C PRO A 220 -22.39 -13.50 -13.89
N ARG A 221 -22.81 -12.41 -14.53
CA ARG A 221 -22.74 -12.25 -16.00
C ARG A 221 -21.33 -12.13 -16.56
N ASN A 222 -20.36 -11.72 -15.75
CA ASN A 222 -19.00 -11.40 -16.16
C ASN A 222 -17.94 -12.26 -15.47
N ILE A 223 -18.31 -13.06 -14.47
CA ILE A 223 -17.36 -13.82 -13.64
C ILE A 223 -16.50 -14.79 -14.47
N ASN A 224 -17.05 -15.30 -15.58
CA ASN A 224 -16.36 -16.20 -16.50
C ASN A 224 -15.64 -15.46 -17.64
N ASN A 225 -15.75 -14.13 -17.73
CA ASN A 225 -15.04 -13.35 -18.74
C ASN A 225 -13.56 -13.33 -18.41
N VAL A 226 -12.73 -13.62 -19.42
CA VAL A 226 -11.28 -13.60 -19.28
C VAL A 226 -10.78 -12.18 -19.02
N LEU A 227 -9.86 -12.07 -18.07
CA LEU A 227 -9.05 -10.88 -17.91
C LEU A 227 -8.11 -10.76 -19.11
N LYS A 228 -8.06 -9.54 -19.64
CA LYS A 228 -7.30 -9.24 -20.85
C LYS A 228 -5.90 -8.73 -20.53
N ASP A 229 -5.80 -7.91 -19.50
CA ASP A 229 -4.56 -7.32 -19.01
C ASP A 229 -3.59 -8.39 -18.49
N THR A 230 -2.48 -8.59 -19.19
CA THR A 230 -1.51 -9.64 -18.85
C THR A 230 -0.79 -9.39 -17.54
N THR A 231 -0.35 -8.16 -17.26
CA THR A 231 0.27 -7.81 -15.97
C THR A 231 -0.66 -8.16 -14.82
N GLN A 232 -1.94 -7.84 -14.93
CA GLN A 232 -2.93 -8.21 -13.93
C GLN A 232 -3.09 -9.73 -13.81
N CYS A 233 -3.13 -10.46 -14.92
CA CYS A 233 -3.17 -11.93 -14.88
C CYS A 233 -1.93 -12.52 -14.18
N LEU A 234 -0.73 -11.99 -14.45
CA LEU A 234 0.51 -12.42 -13.81
C LEU A 234 0.48 -12.20 -12.29
N ILE A 235 0.03 -11.03 -11.85
CA ILE A 235 -0.15 -10.73 -10.42
C ILE A 235 -1.15 -11.71 -9.80
N VAL A 236 -2.36 -11.84 -10.37
CA VAL A 236 -3.40 -12.71 -9.81
C VAL A 236 -2.95 -14.17 -9.77
N ARG A 237 -2.33 -14.67 -10.85
CA ARG A 237 -1.82 -16.04 -10.90
C ARG A 237 -0.73 -16.29 -9.87
N THR A 238 0.19 -15.34 -9.72
CA THR A 238 1.24 -15.43 -8.70
C THR A 238 0.64 -15.54 -7.32
N LEU A 239 -0.25 -14.62 -6.94
CA LEU A 239 -0.74 -14.55 -5.57
C LEU A 239 -1.71 -15.67 -5.20
N LEU A 240 -2.41 -16.26 -6.18
CA LEU A 240 -3.20 -17.48 -5.94
C LEU A 240 -2.32 -18.72 -5.71
N GLN A 241 -1.12 -18.78 -6.29
CA GLN A 241 -0.21 -19.91 -6.15
C GLN A 241 0.82 -19.72 -5.03
N TYR A 242 1.20 -18.47 -4.77
CA TYR A 242 2.29 -18.04 -3.90
C TYR A 242 1.87 -16.75 -3.15
N PRO A 243 0.90 -16.83 -2.22
CA PRO A 243 0.36 -15.65 -1.53
C PRO A 243 1.42 -14.86 -0.74
N ASP A 244 2.46 -15.55 -0.24
CA ASP A 244 3.56 -14.95 0.51
C ASP A 244 4.46 -14.02 -0.33
N MET A 245 4.33 -14.05 -1.67
CA MET A 245 5.04 -13.14 -2.58
C MET A 245 4.33 -11.79 -2.78
N ALA A 246 3.21 -11.55 -2.09
CA ALA A 246 2.51 -10.27 -2.17
C ALA A 246 3.42 -9.14 -1.67
N PRO A 247 3.61 -8.04 -2.43
CA PRO A 247 4.49 -6.95 -2.03
C PRO A 247 3.77 -6.03 -1.02
N LEU A 248 3.22 -6.57 0.06
CA LEU A 248 2.45 -5.83 1.05
C LEU A 248 3.37 -5.06 2.01
N PRO A 249 3.01 -3.85 2.45
CA PRO A 249 3.74 -3.17 3.50
C PRO A 249 3.63 -3.93 4.82
N GLU A 250 4.75 -4.03 5.52
CA GLU A 250 4.78 -4.57 6.87
C GLU A 250 4.21 -3.52 7.83
N PHE A 251 3.00 -3.76 8.32
CA PHE A 251 2.40 -2.91 9.33
C PHE A 251 2.69 -3.43 10.74
N ARG A 252 2.98 -2.50 11.63
CA ARG A 252 3.03 -2.72 13.08
C ARG A 252 1.65 -2.53 13.68
N HIS A 253 1.31 -3.37 14.64
CA HIS A 253 0.02 -3.32 15.32
C HIS A 253 0.09 -2.57 16.66
N VAL A 254 -1.06 -2.10 17.15
CA VAL A 254 -1.15 -1.41 18.45
C VAL A 254 -0.56 -2.22 19.62
N PRO A 255 -0.72 -3.56 19.73
CA PRO A 255 -0.04 -4.36 20.75
C PRO A 255 1.49 -4.27 20.68
N GLU A 256 2.09 -4.35 19.48
CA GLU A 256 3.55 -4.24 19.29
C GLU A 256 4.05 -2.86 19.72
N LEU A 257 3.35 -1.80 19.32
CA LEU A 257 3.68 -0.44 19.76
C LEU A 257 3.63 -0.33 21.28
N TYR A 258 2.59 -0.90 21.91
CA TYR A 258 2.47 -0.87 23.36
C TYR A 258 3.63 -1.60 24.04
N GLU A 259 3.99 -2.79 23.57
CA GLU A 259 5.14 -3.56 24.09
C GLU A 259 6.46 -2.80 23.94
N ALA A 260 6.65 -2.09 22.82
CA ALA A 260 7.83 -1.26 22.61
C ALA A 260 7.89 -0.10 23.61
N LEU A 261 6.77 0.61 23.82
CA LEU A 261 6.66 1.70 24.79
C LEU A 261 6.89 1.22 26.23
N GLN A 262 6.47 0.01 26.59
CA GLN A 262 6.70 -0.54 27.93
C GLN A 262 8.17 -0.83 28.25
N LYS A 263 9.01 -1.03 27.24
CA LYS A 263 10.45 -1.25 27.41
C LYS A 263 11.22 0.04 27.68
N LEU A 264 10.58 1.20 27.47
CA LEU A 264 11.17 2.49 27.77
C LEU A 264 11.33 2.67 29.28
N PRO A 265 12.40 3.31 29.75
CA PRO A 265 12.62 3.53 31.17
C PRO A 265 11.42 4.29 31.75
N ALA A 266 10.80 3.71 32.79
CA ALA A 266 9.57 4.20 33.42
C ALA A 266 9.73 5.54 34.18
N ASN A 267 10.83 6.25 33.98
CA ASN A 267 11.15 7.48 34.68
C ASN A 267 10.49 8.67 33.97
N ASP A 268 10.25 9.74 34.72
CA ASP A 268 9.57 11.01 34.37
C ASP A 268 10.14 11.81 33.17
N VAL A 269 10.87 11.15 32.28
CA VAL A 269 11.65 11.72 31.16
C VAL A 269 10.92 11.56 29.83
N PHE A 270 9.99 10.60 29.70
CA PHE A 270 9.20 10.47 28.48
C PHE A 270 8.08 11.50 28.48
N PRO A 271 7.85 12.25 27.38
CA PRO A 271 6.79 13.24 27.35
C PRO A 271 5.46 12.61 27.77
N ASP A 272 4.65 13.34 28.54
CA ASP A 272 3.29 12.94 28.94
C ASP A 272 2.39 12.50 27.75
N ILE A 273 2.83 12.82 26.52
CA ILE A 273 2.20 12.51 25.23
C ILE A 273 2.48 11.07 24.76
N PHE A 274 3.62 10.46 25.14
CA PHE A 274 3.97 9.05 24.87
C PHE A 274 4.01 8.24 26.18
N PRO A 275 2.87 8.10 26.87
CA PRO A 275 2.80 7.41 28.14
C PRO A 275 3.10 5.91 27.98
N THR A 276 3.97 5.39 28.84
CA THR A 276 4.25 3.95 28.98
C THR A 276 3.08 3.18 29.64
N MET A 277 2.14 3.90 30.28
CA MET A 277 0.96 3.31 30.91
C MET A 277 -0.17 3.02 29.91
N LYS A 278 -0.66 1.78 29.90
CA LYS A 278 -1.81 1.33 29.07
C LYS A 278 -3.02 2.26 29.11
N SER A 279 -3.33 2.78 30.29
CA SER A 279 -4.51 3.61 30.51
C SER A 279 -4.49 4.89 29.69
N LYS A 280 -3.31 5.43 29.35
CA LYS A 280 -3.16 6.69 28.61
C LYS A 280 -2.80 6.49 27.13
N MET A 281 -2.66 5.24 26.66
CA MET A 281 -2.34 4.90 25.27
C MET A 281 -3.30 5.54 24.25
N GLY A 282 -4.51 5.86 24.68
CA GLY A 282 -5.50 6.56 23.85
C GLY A 282 -4.98 7.88 23.29
N ILE A 283 -4.15 8.61 24.05
CA ILE A 283 -3.56 9.88 23.61
C ILE A 283 -2.69 9.66 22.36
N VAL A 284 -1.77 8.69 22.43
CA VAL A 284 -0.82 8.35 21.36
C VAL A 284 -1.54 7.92 20.10
N ILE A 285 -2.52 7.03 20.22
CA ILE A 285 -3.15 6.40 19.06
C ILE A 285 -4.42 7.11 18.57
N GLY A 286 -4.83 8.22 19.19
CA GLY A 286 -5.97 9.02 18.74
C GLY A 286 -7.33 8.40 19.09
N ARG A 287 -7.44 7.78 20.26
CA ARG A 287 -8.64 7.05 20.71
C ARG A 287 -8.99 7.36 22.16
N SER A 288 -10.21 7.02 22.55
CA SER A 288 -10.63 7.06 23.95
C SER A 288 -10.07 5.85 24.73
N ALA A 289 -9.93 5.99 26.05
CA ALA A 289 -9.42 4.93 26.92
C ALA A 289 -10.24 3.63 26.86
N SER A 290 -11.55 3.72 26.64
CA SER A 290 -12.43 2.55 26.54
C SER A 290 -12.19 1.72 25.28
N ILE A 291 -11.62 2.33 24.24
CA ILE A 291 -11.30 1.66 22.97
C ILE A 291 -9.90 1.02 23.01
N THR A 292 -8.95 1.60 23.75
CA THR A 292 -7.55 1.15 23.72
C THR A 292 -7.32 -0.18 24.41
N SER A 293 -7.97 -0.41 25.55
CA SER A 293 -7.78 -1.65 26.33
C SER A 293 -8.05 -2.93 25.52
N PRO A 294 -9.19 -3.08 24.81
CA PRO A 294 -9.45 -4.25 23.99
C PRO A 294 -8.51 -4.38 22.79
N LEU A 295 -8.09 -3.27 22.17
CA LEU A 295 -7.11 -3.25 21.07
C LEU A 295 -5.75 -3.82 21.52
N VAL A 296 -5.20 -3.32 22.64
CA VAL A 296 -3.93 -3.80 23.19
C VAL A 296 -3.99 -5.28 23.56
N SER A 297 -5.16 -5.78 24.00
CA SER A 297 -5.34 -7.21 24.31
C SER A 297 -5.63 -8.09 23.10
N GLY A 298 -5.69 -7.53 21.88
CA GLY A 298 -6.05 -8.28 20.66
C GLY A 298 -7.51 -8.73 20.61
N LYS A 299 -8.37 -8.29 21.53
CA LYS A 299 -9.79 -8.68 21.62
C LYS A 299 -10.68 -7.95 20.63
N ARG A 300 -10.15 -6.94 19.94
CA ARG A 300 -10.88 -6.11 18.98
C ARG A 300 -10.04 -5.99 17.71
N GLU A 301 -10.70 -6.16 16.57
CA GLU A 301 -10.10 -5.92 15.26
C GLU A 301 -9.63 -4.46 15.16
N GLU A 302 -8.39 -4.29 14.74
CA GLU A 302 -7.76 -2.99 14.60
C GLU A 302 -8.15 -2.34 13.27
N MET A 303 -8.40 -1.04 13.30
CA MET A 303 -8.61 -0.27 12.07
C MET A 303 -7.28 -0.07 11.34
N ARG A 304 -7.28 -0.19 10.02
CA ARG A 304 -6.08 0.04 9.19
C ARG A 304 -5.37 1.37 9.47
N ILE A 305 -6.12 2.44 9.75
CA ILE A 305 -5.51 3.74 10.08
C ILE A 305 -4.68 3.72 11.39
N LEU A 306 -5.05 2.85 12.35
CA LEU A 306 -4.29 2.66 13.57
C LEU A 306 -3.00 1.88 13.30
N THR A 307 -3.03 0.84 12.46
CA THR A 307 -1.83 0.07 12.12
C THR A 307 -0.82 0.95 11.38
N ILE A 308 -1.29 1.80 10.47
CA ILE A 308 -0.47 2.80 9.76
C ILE A 308 0.19 3.74 10.74
N TRP A 309 -0.61 4.35 11.64
CA TRP A 309 -0.07 5.28 12.62
C TRP A 309 0.91 4.60 13.59
N ALA A 310 0.59 3.39 14.05
CA ALA A 310 1.49 2.60 14.89
C ALA A 310 2.80 2.27 14.19
N THR A 311 2.77 2.00 12.88
CA THR A 311 3.96 1.79 12.06
C THR A 311 4.83 3.04 12.01
N ILE A 312 4.24 4.20 11.69
CA ILE A 312 4.94 5.49 11.68
C ILE A 312 5.63 5.75 13.02
N LEU A 313 4.91 5.53 14.13
CA LEU A 313 5.45 5.73 15.47
C LEU A 313 6.59 4.76 15.79
N MET A 314 6.43 3.48 15.45
CA MET A 314 7.42 2.44 15.71
C MET A 314 8.72 2.66 14.92
N GLU A 315 8.62 3.02 13.65
CA GLU A 315 9.78 3.30 12.80
C GLU A 315 10.56 4.54 13.25
N ASN A 316 9.92 5.44 14.00
CA ASN A 316 10.52 6.67 14.50
C ASN A 316 10.73 6.64 16.02
N LEU A 317 10.55 5.49 16.67
CA LEU A 317 10.54 5.42 18.13
C LEU A 317 11.86 5.89 18.74
N ASP A 318 12.99 5.46 18.18
CA ASP A 318 14.33 5.86 18.66
C ASP A 318 14.55 7.38 18.57
N SER A 319 14.13 8.01 17.47
CA SER A 319 14.21 9.46 17.28
C SER A 319 13.26 10.21 18.24
N ILE A 320 12.07 9.66 18.50
CA ILE A 320 11.14 10.20 19.49
C ILE A 320 11.75 10.14 20.90
N ILE A 321 12.43 9.04 21.25
CA ILE A 321 13.14 8.89 22.53
C ILE A 321 14.22 9.96 22.67
N GLU A 322 15.01 10.18 21.62
CA GLU A 322 16.14 11.11 21.65
C GLU A 322 15.69 12.58 21.76
N THR A 323 14.67 12.96 20.99
CA THR A 323 14.25 14.37 20.85
C THR A 323 13.07 14.75 21.75
N GLY A 324 12.35 13.76 22.30
CA GLY A 324 11.27 13.93 23.26
C GLY A 324 10.17 14.88 22.75
N PRO A 325 9.72 15.86 23.56
CA PRO A 325 8.64 16.79 23.20
C PRO A 325 8.88 17.60 21.91
N SER A 326 10.13 17.71 21.47
CA SER A 326 10.50 18.46 20.26
C SER A 326 10.32 17.64 18.98
N HIS A 327 10.08 16.33 19.07
CA HIS A 327 9.92 15.48 17.90
C HIS A 327 8.71 15.92 17.05
N PRO A 328 8.80 15.96 15.72
CA PRO A 328 7.68 16.39 14.86
C PRO A 328 6.40 15.56 15.05
N LEU A 329 6.53 14.24 15.23
CA LEU A 329 5.36 13.38 15.50
C LEU A 329 4.68 13.67 16.85
N VAL A 330 5.42 14.18 17.84
CA VAL A 330 4.84 14.63 19.10
C VAL A 330 4.08 15.94 18.87
N GLN A 331 4.64 16.85 18.07
CA GLN A 331 3.97 18.10 17.69
C GLN A 331 2.68 17.86 16.91
N VAL A 332 2.63 16.85 16.04
CA VAL A 332 1.39 16.44 15.35
C VAL A 332 0.24 16.14 16.34
N ILE A 333 0.53 15.42 17.43
CA ILE A 333 -0.48 15.08 18.45
C ILE A 333 -0.93 16.36 19.19
N LEU A 334 0.01 17.23 19.55
CA LEU A 334 -0.27 18.51 20.22
C LEU A 334 -1.07 19.47 19.34
N ASP A 335 -0.70 19.59 18.08
CA ASP A 335 -1.37 20.42 17.08
C ASP A 335 -2.80 19.94 16.86
N GLU A 336 -3.03 18.63 16.80
CA GLU A 336 -4.39 18.10 16.69
C GLU A 336 -5.21 18.28 17.97
N ALA A 337 -4.58 18.29 19.16
CA ALA A 337 -5.28 18.61 20.39
C ALA A 337 -5.72 20.08 20.38
N LYS A 338 -4.79 20.97 19.99
CA LYS A 338 -5.02 22.40 19.85
C LYS A 338 -6.07 22.73 18.80
N SER A 339 -6.09 22.01 17.67
CA SER A 339 -7.10 22.18 16.62
C SER A 339 -8.52 21.92 17.14
N ARG A 340 -8.65 21.09 18.18
CA ARG A 340 -9.90 20.75 18.86
C ARG A 340 -10.17 21.55 20.13
N ASN A 341 -9.38 22.60 20.40
CA ASN A 341 -9.43 23.37 21.65
C ASN A 341 -9.24 22.50 22.91
N LEU A 342 -8.41 21.46 22.80
CA LEU A 342 -8.03 20.59 23.93
C LEU A 342 -6.60 20.88 24.36
N THR A 343 -6.39 20.83 25.66
CA THR A 343 -5.05 20.86 26.29
C THR A 343 -4.56 19.44 26.55
N LEU A 344 -3.25 19.28 26.70
CA LEU A 344 -2.66 18.00 27.09
C LEU A 344 -3.21 17.50 28.44
N ASP A 345 -3.37 18.40 29.42
CA ASP A 345 -3.93 18.07 30.74
C ASP A 345 -5.34 17.47 30.63
N GLN A 346 -6.19 18.03 29.77
CA GLN A 346 -7.53 17.49 29.52
C GLN A 346 -7.48 16.10 28.88
N LEU A 347 -6.53 15.83 27.99
CA LEU A 347 -6.34 14.52 27.40
C LEU A 347 -5.80 13.51 28.44
N LEU A 348 -4.92 13.94 29.34
CA LEU A 348 -4.39 13.14 30.44
C LEU A 348 -5.48 12.77 31.45
N GLU A 349 -6.32 13.74 31.84
CA GLU A 349 -7.45 13.54 32.74
C GLU A 349 -8.45 12.54 32.14
N LYS A 350 -8.81 12.73 30.85
CA LYS A 350 -9.71 11.84 30.11
C LYS A 350 -9.06 10.53 29.67
N ARG A 351 -7.74 10.40 29.86
CA ARG A 351 -6.93 9.24 29.47
C ARG A 351 -7.03 8.90 27.97
N GLY A 352 -7.21 9.92 27.13
CA GLY A 352 -7.39 9.77 25.69
C GLY A 352 -8.29 10.83 25.09
N TRP A 353 -8.67 10.61 23.84
CA TRP A 353 -9.47 11.55 23.07
C TRP A 353 -10.97 11.39 23.36
N PRO A 354 -11.74 12.48 23.47
CA PRO A 354 -13.18 12.42 23.62
C PRO A 354 -13.83 11.64 22.48
N SER A 355 -14.91 10.92 22.76
CA SER A 355 -15.66 10.13 21.78
C SER A 355 -16.49 10.98 20.79
N SER A 356 -16.46 12.30 20.93
CA SER A 356 -17.17 13.30 20.12
C SER A 356 -16.46 14.64 20.27
#